data_AF-A0A6A6DZY0-F1
#
_entry.id   AF-A0A6A6DZY0-F1
#
_cell.length_a   1.000
_cell.length_b   1.000
_cell.length_c   1.000
_cell.angle_alpha   90.00
_cell.angle_beta   90.00
_cell.angle_gamma   90.00
#
_symmetry.space_group_name_H-M   'P 1'
#
loop_
_entity.id
_entity.type
_entity.pdbx_description
1 polymer ?
#
loop_
_entity_poly.entity_id
_entity_poly.type
_entity_poly.pdbx_seq_one_letter_code
_entity_poly.pdbx_strand_id
1 'polypeptide(L)'
;MRGKDEEECTLQEPYWNARADDPPVVQQELDMLYDNLAGSFHHWGARLRKDNKDITSKHYNQTLDQCYERFQAIIPSNVDHPTVNCWMKPWFGGGKAYWEILRASALATRYARKSPFVLRMAGKELAFIKTSSDPHARTLS
;
A
#
# COMPACT_ATOMS: atom_id res chain seq x y z
N MET A 1 11.57 -19.87 15.54
CA MET A 1 11.91 -18.79 14.59
C MET A 1 10.99 -18.85 13.36
N ARG A 2 9.67 -18.96 13.54
CA ARG A 2 8.72 -19.22 12.43
C ARG A 2 7.81 -18.01 12.10
N GLY A 3 7.82 -16.97 12.92
CA GLY A 3 6.79 -15.90 12.85
C GLY A 3 7.17 -14.61 12.12
N LYS A 4 8.39 -14.44 11.59
CA LYS A 4 8.77 -13.19 10.91
C LYS A 4 8.69 -13.31 9.38
N ASP A 5 9.10 -14.45 8.85
CA ASP A 5 9.15 -14.69 7.40
C ASP A 5 7.76 -15.06 6.83
N GLU A 6 6.90 -15.74 7.60
CA GLU A 6 5.51 -16.04 7.22
C GLU A 6 4.61 -14.79 7.27
N GLU A 7 4.82 -13.89 8.25
CA GLU A 7 4.03 -12.66 8.37
C GLU A 7 4.33 -11.63 7.27
N GLU A 8 5.58 -11.57 6.80
CA GLU A 8 5.93 -10.71 5.66
C GLU A 8 5.40 -11.27 4.34
N CYS A 9 5.15 -12.58 4.25
CA CYS A 9 4.59 -13.24 3.07
C CYS A 9 3.13 -12.82 2.83
N THR A 10 2.28 -12.87 3.86
CA THR A 10 0.83 -12.62 3.71
C THR A 10 0.50 -11.17 3.33
N LEU A 11 1.29 -10.20 3.78
CA LEU A 11 1.11 -8.78 3.42
C LEU A 11 1.41 -8.51 1.94
N GLN A 12 2.24 -9.34 1.30
CA GLN A 12 2.69 -9.17 -0.08
C GLN A 12 1.85 -9.98 -1.08
N GLU A 13 1.11 -10.98 -0.60
CA GLU A 13 0.30 -11.89 -1.42
C GLU A 13 -0.66 -11.18 -2.38
N PRO A 14 -1.45 -10.16 -1.98
CA PRO A 14 -2.35 -9.50 -2.91
C PRO A 14 -1.63 -8.94 -4.15
N TYR A 15 -0.46 -8.33 -3.96
CA TYR A 15 0.34 -7.80 -5.06
C TYR A 15 0.90 -8.91 -5.96
N TRP A 16 1.49 -9.97 -5.38
CA TRP A 16 2.05 -11.06 -6.17
C TRP A 16 0.99 -11.87 -6.92
N ASN A 17 -0.18 -12.07 -6.30
CA ASN A 17 -1.31 -12.75 -6.94
C ASN A 17 -1.83 -11.97 -8.15
N ALA A 18 -1.94 -10.64 -8.05
CA ALA A 18 -2.29 -9.78 -9.19
C ALA A 18 -1.19 -9.70 -10.26
N ARG A 19 0.03 -10.20 -9.98
CA ARG A 19 1.12 -10.21 -10.96
C ARG A 19 1.31 -11.57 -11.63
N ALA A 20 0.82 -12.66 -11.03
CA ALA A 20 1.20 -14.02 -11.38
C ALA A 20 0.74 -14.46 -12.78
N ASP A 21 -0.43 -14.05 -13.27
CA ASP A 21 -0.98 -14.52 -14.56
C ASP A 21 -1.85 -13.48 -15.28
N ASP A 22 -1.64 -12.20 -14.98
CA ASP A 22 -2.53 -11.14 -15.47
C ASP A 22 -2.10 -10.54 -16.83
N PRO A 23 -3.06 -9.99 -17.61
CA PRO A 23 -2.80 -9.45 -18.95
C PRO A 23 -1.81 -8.28 -18.92
N PRO A 24 -1.14 -7.95 -20.04
CA PRO A 24 -0.10 -6.91 -20.09
C PRO A 24 -0.52 -5.55 -19.50
N VAL A 25 -1.81 -5.19 -19.63
CA VAL A 25 -2.38 -3.97 -19.05
C VAL A 25 -2.31 -3.95 -17.51
N VAL A 26 -2.53 -5.08 -16.85
CA VAL A 26 -2.41 -5.19 -15.39
C VAL A 26 -0.94 -5.06 -14.98
N GLN A 27 -0.04 -5.72 -15.69
CA GLN A 27 1.40 -5.61 -15.40
C GLN A 27 1.87 -4.16 -15.51
N GLN A 28 1.42 -3.45 -16.56
CA GLN A 28 1.67 -2.03 -16.73
C GLN A 28 1.13 -1.20 -15.55
N GLU A 29 -0.11 -1.46 -15.10
CA GLU A 29 -0.68 -0.76 -13.92
C GLU A 29 0.14 -1.01 -12.65
N LEU A 30 0.59 -2.24 -12.42
CA LEU A 30 1.39 -2.60 -11.26
C LEU A 30 2.80 -1.98 -11.30
N ASP A 31 3.39 -1.87 -12.49
CA ASP A 31 4.69 -1.20 -12.67
C ASP A 31 4.55 0.33 -12.46
N MET A 32 3.51 0.96 -13.02
CA MET A 32 3.20 2.37 -12.77
C MET A 32 2.92 2.64 -11.29
N LEU A 33 2.22 1.74 -10.61
CA LEU A 33 2.02 1.80 -9.16
C LEU A 33 3.37 1.81 -8.43
N TYR A 34 4.30 0.92 -8.81
CA TYR A 34 5.64 0.85 -8.22
C TYR A 34 6.43 2.15 -8.38
N ASP A 35 6.35 2.78 -9.55
CA ASP A 35 7.02 4.05 -9.85
C ASP A 35 6.40 5.21 -9.06
N ASN A 36 5.07 5.26 -8.98
CA ASN A 36 4.37 6.27 -8.19
C ASN A 36 4.66 6.15 -6.68
N LEU A 37 4.78 4.92 -6.16
CA LEU A 37 5.20 4.68 -4.77
C LEU A 37 6.62 5.18 -4.50
N ALA A 38 7.51 5.10 -5.51
CA ALA A 38 8.84 5.69 -5.41
C ALA A 38 8.80 7.20 -5.22
N GLY A 39 7.96 7.90 -5.98
CA GLY A 39 7.73 9.33 -5.82
C GLY A 39 7.33 9.71 -4.39
N SER A 40 6.37 8.97 -3.81
CA SER A 40 5.93 9.17 -2.42
C SER A 40 7.03 8.92 -1.40
N PHE A 41 7.83 7.85 -1.58
CA PHE A 41 8.96 7.56 -0.69
C PHE A 41 10.08 8.60 -0.79
N HIS A 42 10.36 9.11 -2.00
CA HIS A 42 11.34 10.17 -2.18
C HIS A 42 10.91 11.47 -1.49
N HIS A 43 9.62 11.85 -1.56
CA HIS A 43 9.10 13.01 -0.84
C HIS A 43 9.25 12.86 0.68
N TRP A 44 8.88 11.69 1.21
CA TRP A 44 9.10 11.33 2.63
C TRP A 44 10.58 11.49 3.02
N GLY A 45 11.46 10.84 2.26
CA GLY A 45 12.89 10.79 2.54
C GLY A 45 13.61 12.13 2.32
N ALA A 46 13.06 13.06 1.56
CA ALA A 46 13.63 14.40 1.38
C ALA A 46 13.26 15.34 2.53
N ARG A 47 12.03 15.23 3.05
CA ARG A 47 11.49 16.14 4.06
C ARG A 47 11.76 15.71 5.49
N LEU A 48 11.91 14.41 5.75
CA LEU A 48 12.08 13.83 7.08
C LEU A 48 13.52 13.38 7.41
N ARG A 49 14.53 13.90 6.70
CA ARG A 49 15.93 13.54 6.99
C ARG A 49 16.35 14.02 8.38
N LYS A 50 17.19 13.21 9.02
CA LYS A 50 17.68 13.38 10.40
C LYS A 50 18.60 14.60 10.59
N ASP A 51 19.14 15.14 9.49
CA ASP A 51 19.96 16.35 9.46
C ASP A 51 19.14 17.65 9.54
N ASN A 52 17.81 17.56 9.38
CA ASN A 52 16.91 18.68 9.54
C ASN A 52 16.69 18.97 11.03
N LYS A 53 17.63 19.72 11.64
CA LYS A 53 17.67 20.06 13.07
C LYS A 53 16.41 20.81 13.56
N ASP A 54 15.58 21.30 12.65
CA ASP A 54 14.38 22.09 12.93
C ASP A 54 13.06 21.36 12.59
N ILE A 55 13.06 20.01 12.54
CA ILE A 55 11.80 19.25 12.44
C ILE A 55 10.99 19.47 13.72
N THR A 56 10.04 20.39 13.62
CA THR A 56 8.96 20.53 14.60
C THR A 56 7.95 19.41 14.41
N SER A 57 7.23 19.04 15.48
CA SER A 57 6.13 18.07 15.39
C SER A 57 5.07 18.49 14.37
N LYS A 58 4.86 19.81 14.20
CA LYS A 58 3.95 20.36 13.19
C LYS A 58 4.44 20.07 11.78
N HIS A 59 5.72 20.34 11.49
CA HIS A 59 6.30 20.04 10.18
C HIS A 59 6.30 18.54 9.86
N TYR A 60 6.59 17.72 10.87
CA TYR A 60 6.52 16.27 10.76
C TYR A 60 5.12 15.81 10.35
N ASN A 61 4.08 16.19 11.11
CA ASN A 61 2.70 15.80 10.82
C ASN A 61 2.23 16.29 9.44
N GLN A 62 2.51 17.56 9.09
CA GLN A 62 2.17 18.08 7.76
C GLN A 62 2.86 17.30 6.64
N THR A 63 4.10 16.86 6.85
CA THR A 63 4.81 16.04 5.88
C THR A 63 4.17 14.64 5.78
N LEU A 64 3.75 14.05 6.90
CA LEU A 64 3.02 12.79 6.90
C LEU A 64 1.72 12.91 6.10
N ASP A 65 0.94 13.95 6.34
CA ASP A 65 -0.34 14.19 5.67
C ASP A 65 -0.14 14.33 4.16
N GLN A 66 0.86 15.11 3.73
CA GLN A 66 1.21 15.24 2.31
C GLN A 66 1.67 13.92 1.67
N CYS A 67 2.45 13.11 2.40
CA CYS A 67 2.85 11.80 1.90
C CYS A 67 1.63 10.87 1.78
N TYR A 68 0.73 10.93 2.74
CA TYR A 68 -0.49 10.13 2.75
C TYR A 68 -1.44 10.54 1.64
N GLU A 69 -1.67 11.84 1.42
CA GLU A 69 -2.45 12.37 0.29
C GLU A 69 -1.88 11.92 -1.05
N ARG A 70 -0.55 12.02 -1.23
CA ARG A 70 0.13 11.53 -2.44
C ARG A 70 -0.05 10.04 -2.64
N PHE A 71 0.07 9.26 -1.57
CA PHE A 71 -0.17 7.81 -1.59
C PHE A 71 -1.61 7.49 -1.98
N GLN A 72 -2.59 8.20 -1.39
CA GLN A 72 -4.02 8.02 -1.66
C GLN A 72 -4.41 8.43 -3.09
N ALA A 73 -3.72 9.41 -3.67
CA ALA A 73 -3.92 9.87 -5.05
C ALA A 73 -3.41 8.89 -6.11
N ILE A 74 -2.66 7.84 -5.75
CA ILE A 74 -2.22 6.81 -6.70
C ILE A 74 -3.44 5.96 -7.07
N ILE A 75 -3.96 6.16 -8.27
CA ILE A 75 -5.09 5.43 -8.87
C ILE A 75 -4.66 4.75 -10.19
N PRO A 76 -5.35 3.71 -10.65
CA PRO A 76 -5.03 3.08 -11.92
C PRO A 76 -5.27 4.03 -13.10
N SER A 77 -4.51 3.87 -14.17
CA SER A 77 -4.67 4.69 -15.39
C SER A 77 -5.71 4.09 -16.35
N ASN A 78 -5.77 2.76 -16.45
CA ASN A 78 -6.65 2.03 -17.37
C ASN A 78 -7.97 1.59 -16.71
N VAL A 79 -8.74 2.54 -16.17
CA VAL A 79 -9.97 2.26 -15.41
C VAL A 79 -11.10 1.60 -16.21
N ASP A 80 -11.03 1.64 -17.55
CA ASP A 80 -12.00 1.01 -18.45
C ASP A 80 -11.72 -0.48 -18.69
N HIS A 81 -10.51 -0.95 -18.39
CA HIS A 81 -10.19 -2.38 -18.54
C HIS A 81 -10.97 -3.20 -17.50
N PRO A 82 -11.68 -4.29 -17.87
CA PRO A 82 -12.56 -5.01 -16.95
C PRO A 82 -11.89 -5.42 -15.63
N THR A 83 -10.66 -5.93 -15.67
CA THR A 83 -9.91 -6.34 -14.47
C THR A 83 -9.60 -5.15 -13.57
N VAL A 84 -9.11 -4.06 -14.14
CA VAL A 84 -8.71 -2.84 -13.39
C VAL A 84 -9.94 -2.14 -12.83
N ASN A 85 -11.03 -2.09 -13.60
CA ASN A 85 -12.31 -1.56 -13.17
C ASN A 85 -12.85 -2.31 -11.94
N CYS A 86 -12.73 -3.64 -11.93
CA CYS A 86 -13.14 -4.46 -10.79
C CYS A 86 -12.33 -4.13 -9.52
N TRP A 87 -11.06 -3.75 -9.64
CA TRP A 87 -10.25 -3.39 -8.47
C TRP A 87 -10.72 -2.11 -7.78
N MET A 88 -11.32 -1.20 -8.54
CA MET A 88 -11.84 0.08 -8.03
C MET A 88 -13.21 -0.05 -7.35
N LYS A 89 -13.87 -1.21 -7.49
CA LYS A 89 -15.16 -1.46 -6.84
C LYS A 89 -14.96 -1.81 -5.36
N PRO A 90 -15.80 -1.27 -4.46
CA PRO A 90 -15.80 -1.68 -3.05
C PRO A 90 -16.03 -3.19 -2.94
N TRP A 91 -15.22 -3.88 -2.15
CA TRP A 91 -15.53 -5.25 -1.76
C TRP A 91 -16.73 -5.22 -0.79
N PHE A 92 -17.65 -6.20 -0.92
CA PHE A 92 -18.95 -6.30 -0.22
C PHE A 92 -19.14 -5.44 1.05
N GLY A 93 -20.24 -4.68 1.12
CA GLY A 93 -20.68 -3.98 2.35
C GLY A 93 -20.11 -2.57 2.56
N GLY A 94 -19.62 -1.90 1.51
CA GLY A 94 -18.95 -0.60 1.64
C GLY A 94 -17.51 -0.71 2.14
N GLY A 95 -16.91 -1.90 1.98
CA GLY A 95 -15.51 -2.17 2.29
C GLY A 95 -14.54 -1.47 1.36
N LYS A 96 -13.25 -1.59 1.68
CA LYS A 96 -12.15 -1.04 0.90
C LYS A 96 -12.18 -1.57 -0.53
N ALA A 97 -11.89 -0.70 -1.50
CA ALA A 97 -11.68 -1.14 -2.88
C ALA A 97 -10.44 -2.05 -2.91
N TYR A 98 -10.46 -3.08 -3.75
CA TYR A 98 -9.31 -3.99 -3.86
C TYR A 98 -8.03 -3.24 -4.28
N TRP A 99 -8.16 -2.14 -5.03
CA TRP A 99 -7.05 -1.27 -5.35
C TRP A 99 -6.31 -0.72 -4.11
N GLU A 100 -7.03 -0.39 -3.03
CA GLU A 100 -6.39 0.08 -1.79
C GLU A 100 -5.54 -1.02 -1.17
N ILE A 101 -6.03 -2.27 -1.23
CA ILE A 101 -5.34 -3.47 -0.76
C ILE A 101 -4.11 -3.75 -1.62
N LEU A 102 -4.24 -3.69 -2.94
CA LEU A 102 -3.12 -3.85 -3.88
C LEU A 102 -2.04 -2.79 -3.66
N ARG A 103 -2.44 -1.52 -3.53
CA ARG A 103 -1.51 -0.41 -3.28
C ARG A 103 -0.76 -0.58 -1.95
N ALA A 104 -1.46 -1.00 -0.89
CA ALA A 104 -0.85 -1.29 0.40
C ALA A 104 0.13 -2.48 0.33
N SER A 105 -0.27 -3.57 -0.32
CA SER A 105 0.54 -4.77 -0.51
C SER A 105 1.78 -4.48 -1.35
N ALA A 106 1.64 -3.71 -2.44
CA ALA A 106 2.74 -3.24 -3.27
C ALA A 106 3.73 -2.38 -2.48
N LEU A 107 3.22 -1.48 -1.62
CA LEU A 107 4.05 -0.66 -0.75
C LEU A 107 4.87 -1.52 0.23
N ALA A 108 4.23 -2.50 0.87
CA ALA A 108 4.89 -3.43 1.79
C ALA A 108 5.93 -4.29 1.07
N THR A 109 5.64 -4.74 -0.15
CA THR A 109 6.56 -5.51 -0.99
C THR A 109 7.80 -4.68 -1.35
N ARG A 110 7.60 -3.47 -1.87
CA ARG A 110 8.70 -2.60 -2.32
C ARG A 110 9.56 -2.07 -1.18
N TYR A 111 8.97 -1.84 -0.01
CA TYR A 111 9.61 -1.14 1.11
C TYR A 111 9.56 -1.92 2.43
N ALA A 112 9.62 -3.25 2.40
CA ALA A 112 9.56 -4.12 3.59
C ALA A 112 10.46 -3.67 4.75
N ARG A 113 11.68 -3.20 4.43
CA ARG A 113 12.67 -2.71 5.41
C ARG A 113 12.45 -1.27 5.90
N LYS A 114 11.39 -0.59 5.45
CA LYS A 114 11.05 0.80 5.81
C LYS A 114 9.74 0.86 6.59
N SER A 115 9.63 0.02 7.62
CA SER A 115 8.41 -0.17 8.41
C SER A 115 7.76 1.13 8.88
N PRO A 116 8.47 2.18 9.35
CA PRO A 116 7.83 3.43 9.75
C PRO A 116 7.08 4.13 8.61
N PHE A 117 7.63 4.11 7.39
CA PHE A 117 6.97 4.68 6.22
C PHE A 117 5.75 3.82 5.83
N VAL A 118 5.95 2.51 5.69
CA VAL A 118 4.92 1.56 5.30
C VAL A 118 3.70 1.61 6.24
N LEU A 119 3.94 1.53 7.55
CA LEU A 119 2.87 1.54 8.56
C LEU A 119 2.13 2.88 8.63
N ARG A 120 2.81 4.00 8.37
CA ARG A 120 2.18 5.32 8.36
C ARG A 120 1.28 5.53 7.14
N MET A 121 1.65 4.97 5.99
CA MET A 121 0.88 5.15 4.75
C MET A 121 -0.24 4.12 4.59
N ALA A 122 0.03 2.87 4.95
CA ALA A 122 -0.84 1.73 4.61
C ALA A 122 -1.21 0.85 5.82
N GLY A 123 -0.95 1.31 7.05
CA GLY A 123 -1.14 0.49 8.24
C GLY A 123 -2.57 -0.06 8.41
N LYS A 124 -3.58 0.71 8.00
CA LYS A 124 -4.99 0.29 8.07
C LYS A 124 -5.28 -0.85 7.10
N GLU A 125 -4.83 -0.74 5.87
CA GLU A 125 -5.00 -1.73 4.81
C GLU A 125 -4.18 -2.99 5.09
N LEU A 126 -2.96 -2.85 5.61
CA LEU A 126 -2.13 -3.99 6.01
C LEU A 126 -2.71 -4.75 7.20
N ALA A 127 -3.29 -4.03 8.17
CA ALA A 127 -4.04 -4.66 9.26
C ALA A 127 -5.23 -5.45 8.71
N PHE A 128 -5.98 -4.88 7.76
CA PHE A 128 -7.07 -5.58 7.09
C PHE A 128 -6.59 -6.86 6.40
N ILE A 129 -5.51 -6.79 5.60
CA ILE A 129 -4.91 -7.96 4.94
C ILE A 129 -4.59 -9.04 5.97
N LYS A 130 -3.86 -8.67 7.04
CA LYS A 130 -3.46 -9.62 8.10
C LYS A 130 -4.67 -10.27 8.78
N THR A 131 -5.71 -9.50 9.07
CA THR A 131 -6.94 -10.06 9.66
C THR A 131 -7.73 -10.93 8.69
N SER A 132 -7.72 -10.60 7.39
CA SER A 132 -8.43 -11.40 6.37
C SER A 132 -7.74 -12.72 6.06
N SER A 133 -6.41 -12.79 6.26
CA SER A 133 -5.62 -14.01 6.06
C SER A 133 -5.66 -14.98 7.24
N ASP A 134 -6.14 -14.55 8.40
CA ASP A 134 -6.23 -15.39 9.60
C ASP A 134 -7.65 -15.97 9.75
N PRO A 135 -7.83 -17.30 9.56
CA PRO A 135 -9.15 -17.94 9.70
C PRO A 135 -9.72 -17.88 11.12
N HIS A 136 -8.93 -17.46 12.11
CA HIS A 136 -9.33 -17.29 13.51
C HIS A 136 -9.49 -15.82 13.93
N ALA A 137 -9.15 -14.87 13.06
CA ALA A 137 -9.32 -13.45 13.37
C ALA A 137 -10.80 -13.06 13.33
N ARG A 138 -11.28 -12.47 14.43
CA ARG A 138 -12.61 -11.84 14.45
C ARG A 138 -12.54 -10.51 13.73
N THR A 139 -13.11 -10.44 12.53
CA THR A 139 -13.47 -9.16 11.91
C THR A 139 -14.63 -8.55 12.69
N LEU A 140 -14.42 -7.39 13.30
CA LEU A 140 -15.50 -6.57 13.84
C LEU A 140 -16.20 -5.91 12.65
N SER A 141 -17.35 -6.48 12.25
CA SER A 141 -18.28 -5.92 11.26
C SER A 141 -19.12 -4.81 11.86
#